data_AF-A0A0S8CZV1-F1
#
_entry.id   AF-A0A0S8CZV1-F1
#
_cell.length_a   1.000
_cell.length_b   1.000
_cell.length_c   1.000
_cell.angle_alpha   90.00
_cell.angle_beta   90.00
_cell.angle_gamma   90.00
#
_symmetry.space_group_name_H-M   'P 1'
#
loop_
_entity.id
_entity.type
_entity.pdbx_description
1 polymer ?
#
loop_
_entity_poly.entity_id
_entity_poly.type
_entity_poly.pdbx_seq_one_letter_code
_entity_poly.pdbx_strand_id
1 'polypeptide(L)'
;MEKTKKQYLHNFHSLLVEAYSSMKKTGKMPDKTKGYIEGYMFSAIKLKIVNYNELQEVIDKANIAVFGKKLKDRVDLSKLRAQSEDELDRPAFIRHGKHLKID
;
A
#
# COMPACT_ATOMS: atom_id res chain seq x y z
N MET A 1 28.46 0.63 -1.01
CA MET A 1 27.03 0.73 -0.66
C MET A 1 26.11 0.89 -1.87
N GLU A 2 26.51 1.59 -2.93
CA GLU A 2 25.64 1.86 -4.08
C GLU A 2 25.15 0.59 -4.83
N LYS A 3 26.01 -0.42 -4.98
CA LYS A 3 25.63 -1.73 -5.59
C LYS A 3 24.57 -2.46 -4.76
N THR A 4 24.71 -2.44 -3.43
CA THR A 4 23.76 -3.05 -2.48
C THR A 4 22.39 -2.39 -2.57
N LYS A 5 22.36 -1.06 -2.67
CA LYS A 5 21.14 -0.29 -2.82
C LYS A 5 20.42 -0.57 -4.15
N LYS A 6 21.15 -0.54 -5.26
CA LYS A 6 20.59 -0.85 -6.59
C LYS A 6 19.98 -2.26 -6.63
N GLN A 7 20.69 -3.23 -6.06
CA GLN A 7 20.19 -4.60 -5.96
C GLN A 7 18.93 -4.68 -5.09
N TYR A 8 18.93 -4.01 -3.94
CA TYR A 8 17.77 -3.97 -3.06
C TYR A 8 16.53 -3.40 -3.77
N LEU A 9 16.64 -2.24 -4.42
CA LEU A 9 15.52 -1.59 -5.11
C LEU A 9 15.01 -2.45 -6.28
N HIS A 10 15.91 -3.14 -6.98
CA HIS A 10 15.53 -4.09 -8.04
C HIS A 10 14.73 -5.28 -7.47
N ASN A 11 15.24 -5.92 -6.42
CA ASN A 11 14.56 -7.04 -5.76
C ASN A 11 13.21 -6.61 -5.18
N PHE A 12 13.15 -5.42 -4.57
CA PHE A 12 11.94 -4.84 -4.02
C PHE A 12 10.89 -4.59 -5.11
N HIS A 13 11.29 -4.05 -6.27
CA HIS A 13 10.39 -3.87 -7.40
C HIS A 13 9.79 -5.20 -7.86
N SER A 14 10.61 -6.23 -8.05
CA SER A 14 10.15 -7.56 -8.48
C SER A 14 9.17 -8.18 -7.48
N LEU A 15 9.48 -8.09 -6.18
CA LEU A 15 8.61 -8.56 -5.10
C LEU A 15 7.24 -7.86 -5.13
N LEU A 16 7.22 -6.53 -5.32
CA LEU A 16 5.98 -5.77 -5.41
C LEU A 16 5.17 -6.13 -6.64
N VAL A 17 5.81 -6.28 -7.81
CA VAL A 17 5.11 -6.67 -9.04
C VAL A 17 4.44 -8.04 -8.88
N GLU A 18 5.12 -9.00 -8.27
CA GLU A 18 4.55 -10.32 -8.00
C GLU A 18 3.35 -10.24 -7.04
N ALA A 19 3.54 -9.57 -5.90
CA ALA A 19 2.50 -9.41 -4.89
C ALA A 19 1.27 -8.66 -5.43
N TYR A 20 1.49 -7.60 -6.22
CA TYR A 20 0.44 -6.84 -6.87
C TYR A 20 -0.24 -7.62 -7.99
N SER A 21 0.49 -8.43 -8.76
CA SER A 21 -0.11 -9.28 -9.80
C SER A 21 -1.01 -10.34 -9.19
N SER A 22 -0.59 -10.91 -8.06
CA SER A 22 -1.43 -11.82 -7.26
C SER A 22 -2.68 -11.10 -6.75
N MET A 23 -2.51 -9.93 -6.12
CA MET A 23 -3.63 -9.09 -5.64
C MET A 23 -4.60 -8.71 -6.76
N LYS A 24 -4.11 -8.40 -7.96
CA LYS A 24 -4.95 -8.05 -9.12
C LYS A 24 -5.85 -9.22 -9.53
N LYS A 25 -5.37 -10.46 -9.40
CA LYS A 25 -6.13 -11.67 -9.74
C LYS A 25 -7.10 -12.08 -8.64
N THR A 26 -6.69 -11.98 -7.38
CA THR A 26 -7.45 -12.50 -6.23
C THR A 26 -8.29 -11.44 -5.52
N GLY A 27 -8.09 -10.16 -5.83
CA GLY A 27 -8.71 -9.02 -5.17
C GLY A 27 -8.09 -8.64 -3.82
N LYS A 28 -7.20 -9.47 -3.25
CA LYS A 28 -6.59 -9.23 -1.93
C LYS A 28 -5.12 -9.64 -1.86
N MET A 29 -4.34 -8.88 -1.10
CA MET A 29 -2.97 -9.26 -0.78
C MET A 29 -2.98 -10.18 0.45
N PRO A 30 -2.34 -11.37 0.40
CA PRO A 30 -2.24 -12.23 1.58
C PRO A 30 -1.48 -11.56 2.74
N ASP A 31 -1.93 -11.76 3.97
CA ASP A 31 -1.33 -11.12 5.16
C ASP A 31 0.15 -11.48 5.35
N LYS A 32 0.53 -12.74 5.04
CA LYS A 32 1.92 -13.18 5.06
C LYS A 32 2.79 -12.37 4.08
N THR A 33 2.29 -12.12 2.88
CA THR A 33 2.99 -11.34 1.85
C THR A 33 3.12 -9.88 2.28
N LYS A 34 2.05 -9.31 2.85
CA LYS A 34 2.04 -7.95 3.39
C LYS A 34 3.09 -7.78 4.50
N GLY A 35 3.08 -8.66 5.50
CA GLY A 35 4.04 -8.62 6.61
C GLY A 35 5.49 -8.81 6.16
N TYR A 36 5.73 -9.67 5.16
CA TYR A 36 7.06 -9.84 4.57
C TYR A 36 7.55 -8.55 3.90
N ILE A 37 6.72 -7.90 3.08
CA ILE A 37 7.05 -6.63 2.40
C ILE A 37 7.34 -5.53 3.44
N GLU A 38 6.49 -5.40 4.46
CA GLU A 38 6.67 -4.42 5.54
C GLU A 38 8.00 -4.63 6.29
N GLY A 39 8.34 -5.87 6.65
CA GLY A 39 9.62 -6.21 7.27
C GLY A 39 10.83 -5.95 6.36
N TYR A 40 10.69 -6.24 5.07
CA TYR A 40 11.73 -5.99 4.07
C TYR A 40 12.01 -4.49 3.88
N MET A 41 10.97 -3.65 3.91
CA MET A 41 11.12 -2.18 3.91
C MET A 41 11.75 -1.68 5.21
N PHE A 42 11.20 -2.10 6.35
CA PHE A 42 11.63 -1.62 7.66
C PHE A 42 13.11 -1.90 7.93
N SER A 43 13.57 -3.11 7.62
CA SER A 43 14.98 -3.50 7.77
C SER A 43 15.90 -2.66 6.91
N ALA A 44 15.55 -2.40 5.65
CA ALA A 44 16.38 -1.61 4.75
C ALA A 44 16.49 -0.13 5.14
N ILE A 45 15.41 0.44 5.70
CA ILE A 45 15.41 1.79 6.26
C ILE A 45 16.27 1.85 7.52
N LYS A 46 16.11 0.88 8.44
CA LYS A 46 16.91 0.82 9.68
C LYS A 46 18.40 0.66 9.40
N LEU A 47 18.76 -0.11 8.38
CA LEU A 47 20.13 -0.29 7.91
C LEU A 47 20.64 0.86 7.03
N LYS A 48 19.82 1.91 6.80
CA LYS A 48 20.15 3.07 5.95
C LYS A 48 20.59 2.69 4.53
N ILE A 49 20.08 1.57 4.02
CA ILE A 49 20.34 1.10 2.64
C ILE A 49 19.56 1.98 1.66
N VAL A 50 18.33 2.34 2.04
CA VAL A 50 17.40 3.17 1.27
C VAL A 50 16.65 4.12 2.21
N ASN A 51 16.06 5.17 1.64
CA ASN A 51 15.12 6.04 2.34
C ASN A 51 13.67 5.85 1.85
N TYR A 52 12.72 6.49 2.53
CA TYR A 52 11.29 6.40 2.19
C TYR A 52 10.95 6.92 0.78
N ASN A 53 11.62 7.98 0.31
CA ASN A 53 11.35 8.53 -1.02
C ASN A 53 11.72 7.54 -2.12
N GLU A 54 12.86 6.87 -1.97
CA GLU A 54 13.33 5.84 -2.92
C GLU A 54 12.42 4.62 -2.94
N LEU A 55 11.91 4.21 -1.77
CA LEU A 55 10.91 3.15 -1.68
C LEU A 55 9.61 3.55 -2.36
N GLN A 56 9.15 4.79 -2.16
CA GLN A 56 7.92 5.30 -2.76
C GLN A 56 7.98 5.31 -4.30
N GLU A 57 9.12 5.69 -4.88
CA GLU A 57 9.31 5.63 -6.33
C GLU A 57 9.18 4.21 -6.88
N VAL A 58 9.73 3.21 -6.17
CA VAL A 58 9.62 1.80 -6.57
C VAL A 58 8.20 1.28 -6.42
N ILE A 59 7.50 1.68 -5.35
CA ILE A 59 6.09 1.36 -5.14
C ILE A 59 5.22 1.91 -6.27
N ASP A 60 5.45 3.15 -6.67
CA ASP A 60 4.69 3.76 -7.78
C ASP A 60 5.00 3.08 -9.12
N LYS A 61 6.27 2.76 -9.39
CA LYS A 61 6.66 1.99 -10.59
C LYS A 61 5.97 0.62 -10.65
N ALA A 62 5.96 -0.12 -9.55
CA ALA A 62 5.30 -1.42 -9.48
C ALA A 62 3.78 -1.31 -9.62
N ASN A 63 3.16 -0.26 -9.04
CA ASN A 63 1.73 -0.01 -9.22
C ASN A 63 1.37 0.32 -10.68
N ILE A 64 2.17 1.16 -11.34
CA ILE A 64 1.99 1.48 -12.76
C ILE A 64 2.15 0.22 -13.60
N ALA A 65 3.16 -0.61 -13.34
CA ALA A 65 3.40 -1.83 -14.10
C ALA A 65 2.23 -2.82 -14.04
N VAL A 66 1.59 -2.97 -12.87
CA VAL A 66 0.53 -3.97 -12.69
C VAL A 66 -0.87 -3.42 -12.96
N PHE A 67 -1.14 -2.18 -12.55
CA PHE A 67 -2.49 -1.58 -12.58
C PHE A 67 -2.62 -0.42 -13.57
N GLY A 68 -1.54 -0.01 -14.22
CA GLY A 68 -1.52 1.10 -15.19
C GLY A 68 -1.67 2.49 -14.57
N LYS A 69 -1.64 2.62 -13.23
CA LYS A 69 -1.85 3.87 -12.49
C LYS A 69 -0.95 3.93 -11.25
N LYS A 70 -0.68 5.13 -10.73
CA LYS A 70 0.06 5.31 -9.47
C LYS A 70 -0.76 4.84 -8.27
N LEU A 71 -0.08 4.58 -7.15
CA LEU A 71 -0.77 4.14 -5.93
C LEU A 71 -1.79 5.17 -5.43
N LYS A 72 -1.43 6.47 -5.46
CA LYS A 72 -2.31 7.56 -5.04
C LYS A 72 -3.64 7.55 -5.82
N ASP A 73 -3.56 7.43 -7.14
CA ASP A 73 -4.74 7.37 -8.01
C ASP A 73 -5.61 6.12 -7.72
N ARG A 74 -5.00 5.00 -7.35
CA ARG A 74 -5.72 3.78 -6.95
C ARG A 74 -6.40 3.93 -5.59
N VAL A 75 -5.75 4.59 -4.64
CA VAL A 75 -6.34 4.86 -3.31
C VAL A 75 -7.55 5.77 -3.46
N ASP A 76 -7.47 6.82 -4.28
CA ASP A 76 -8.59 7.73 -4.52
C ASP A 76 -9.75 7.05 -5.27
N LEU A 77 -9.46 6.19 -6.26
CA LEU A 77 -10.48 5.35 -6.93
C LEU A 77 -11.11 4.32 -5.98
N SER A 78 -10.35 3.75 -5.04
CA SER A 78 -10.88 2.83 -4.03
C SER A 78 -11.75 3.53 -3.00
N LYS A 79 -11.41 4.78 -2.63
CA LYS A 79 -12.27 5.64 -1.79
C LYS A 79 -13.55 6.04 -2.52
N LEU A 80 -13.49 6.34 -3.81
CA LEU A 80 -14.66 6.61 -4.64
C LEU A 80 -15.59 5.39 -4.79
N ARG A 81 -15.04 4.18 -4.95
CA ARG A 81 -15.83 2.93 -4.96
C ARG A 81 -16.38 2.55 -3.58
N ALA A 82 -15.61 2.77 -2.52
CA ALA A 82 -16.10 2.57 -1.15
C ALA A 82 -17.25 3.54 -0.85
N GLN A 83 -17.18 4.81 -1.30
CA GLN A 83 -18.29 5.75 -1.14
C GLN A 83 -19.57 5.35 -1.89
N SER A 84 -19.51 4.52 -2.95
CA SER A 84 -20.71 4.01 -3.61
C SER A 84 -21.33 2.77 -2.94
N GLU A 85 -20.63 2.12 -2.01
CA GLU A 85 -21.11 0.89 -1.33
C GLU A 85 -21.28 1.07 0.21
N ASP A 86 -20.89 2.21 0.80
CA ASP A 86 -20.68 2.38 2.26
C ASP A 86 -21.59 3.43 2.95
N GLU A 87 -22.75 3.78 2.39
CA GLU A 87 -23.73 4.61 3.12
C GLU A 87 -24.67 3.78 4.02
N LEU A 88 -24.77 2.47 3.78
CA LEU A 88 -25.67 1.58 4.55
C LEU A 88 -24.97 0.79 5.65
N ASP A 89 -23.63 0.71 5.66
CA ASP A 89 -22.85 -0.13 6.59
C ASP A 89 -22.27 0.62 7.80
N ARG A 90 -22.54 1.93 7.91
CA ARG A 90 -22.11 2.72 9.08
C ARG A 90 -23.15 2.65 10.21
N PRO A 91 -22.73 2.29 11.44
CA PRO A 91 -23.62 2.28 12.59
C PRO A 91 -24.32 3.64 12.78
N ALA A 92 -25.63 3.60 13.08
CA ALA A 92 -26.49 4.79 13.12
C ALA A 92 -26.01 5.91 14.07
N PHE A 93 -25.24 5.57 15.11
CA PHE A 93 -24.70 6.54 16.06
C PHE A 93 -23.63 7.46 15.46
N ILE A 94 -22.95 7.03 14.39
CA ILE A 94 -22.02 7.88 13.62
C ILE A 94 -22.81 8.80 12.67
N ARG A 95 -23.96 8.35 12.15
CA ARG A 95 -24.78 9.13 11.20
C ARG A 95 -25.42 10.39 11.81
N HIS A 96 -25.66 10.44 13.12
CA HIS A 96 -26.37 11.54 13.76
C HIS A 96 -25.52 12.44 14.68
N GLY A 97 -24.19 12.37 14.61
CA GLY A 97 -23.31 13.44 15.13
C GLY A 97 -23.45 13.80 16.63
N LYS A 98 -23.90 12.89 17.49
CA LYS A 98 -23.90 13.15 18.94
C LYS A 98 -22.51 12.91 19.52
N HIS A 99 -21.78 14.00 19.71
CA HIS A 99 -20.53 14.03 20.46
C HIS A 99 -20.85 13.78 21.93
N LEU A 100 -20.49 12.62 22.46
CA LEU A 100 -20.45 12.40 23.90
C LEU A 100 -19.27 13.19 24.46
N LYS A 101 -19.54 14.38 25.03
CA LYS A 101 -18.62 15.02 25.96
C LYS A 101 -18.64 14.22 27.26
N ILE A 102 -17.46 13.81 27.70
CA ILE A 102 -17.24 13.26 29.03
C ILE A 102 -16.54 14.38 29.80
N ASP A 103 -17.21 14.90 30.84
CA ASP A 103 -16.61 15.75 31.89
C ASP A 103 -15.90 14.86 32.93
#